data_AF-A0A7C1FCK7-F1
#
_entry.id   AF-A0A7C1FCK7-F1
#
_cell.length_a   1.000
_cell.length_b   1.000
_cell.length_c   1.000
_cell.angle_alpha   90.00
_cell.angle_beta   90.00
_cell.angle_gamma   90.00
#
_symmetry.space_group_name_H-M   'P 1'
#
loop_
_entity.id
_entity.type
_entity.pdbx_description
1 polymer ?
#
loop_
_entity_poly.entity_id
_entity_poly.type
_entity_poly.pdbx_seq_one_letter_code
_entity_poly.pdbx_strand_id
1 'polypeptide(L)'
;MIWLLRRIFNDLRHWDRPTQIAFGLAVVLLIIGVVLAVLAPQEQRMNVIIGVGGLLIVAEVAVLWGSRGMVTAYTQAQRLYLNGDLEQARELLESARATGKADMRVLTLLGSTYRQLGRLDESAAILYEALNKAPEHHFPLYNLGRTLLAQGKYAESANLIARALEAGAPAVVRFDLGEAFYWMGDSERAAEHLLKVQPTLSEPHRQLMAAWMLHRIKQSDPPDSRLIDTGILYWDAAADRFAETSYGQGVSEELRALKAVMSQRARNVHTSSTN
;
A
#
# COMPACT_ATOMS: atom_id res chain seq x y z
N MET A 1 -13.76 16.58 -19.86
CA MET A 1 -13.34 18.01 -19.81
C MET A 1 -13.70 18.70 -18.50
N ILE A 2 -14.97 18.67 -18.05
CA ILE A 2 -15.44 19.39 -16.83
C ILE A 2 -14.78 18.89 -15.53
N TRP A 3 -14.53 17.59 -15.39
CA TRP A 3 -13.83 17.01 -14.23
C TRP A 3 -12.37 17.49 -14.12
N LEU A 4 -11.68 17.57 -15.26
CA LEU A 4 -10.29 18.03 -15.33
C LEU A 4 -10.19 19.51 -14.92
N LEU A 5 -11.10 20.34 -15.41
CA LEU A 5 -11.19 21.76 -15.05
C LEU A 5 -11.47 21.96 -13.56
N ARG A 6 -12.42 21.21 -12.98
CA ARG A 6 -12.69 21.27 -11.53
C ARG A 6 -11.47 20.87 -10.70
N ARG A 7 -10.73 19.86 -11.12
CA ARG A 7 -9.51 19.41 -10.44
C ARG A 7 -8.40 20.47 -10.50
N ILE A 8 -8.15 21.04 -11.67
CA ILE A 8 -7.16 22.12 -11.84
C ILE A 8 -7.52 23.32 -10.96
N PHE A 9 -8.79 23.71 -10.88
CA PHE A 9 -9.24 24.82 -10.03
C PHE A 9 -9.07 24.55 -8.54
N ASN A 10 -9.33 23.33 -8.08
CA ASN A 10 -9.12 22.95 -6.68
C ASN A 10 -7.63 22.93 -6.32
N ASP A 11 -6.79 22.48 -7.26
CA ASP A 11 -5.34 22.38 -7.07
C ASP A 11 -4.62 23.73 -7.24
N LEU A 12 -5.21 24.68 -7.97
CA LEU A 12 -4.64 26.01 -8.22
C LEU A 12 -4.25 26.71 -6.91
N ARG A 13 -5.06 26.55 -5.86
CA ARG A 13 -4.80 27.15 -4.53
C ARG A 13 -3.54 26.64 -3.85
N HIS A 14 -3.04 25.47 -4.26
CA HIS A 14 -1.86 24.81 -3.70
C HIS A 14 -0.60 25.10 -4.51
N TRP A 15 -0.71 25.73 -5.68
CA TRP A 15 0.46 26.15 -6.47
C TRP A 15 1.19 27.32 -5.80
N ASP A 16 2.46 27.54 -6.12
CA ASP A 16 3.16 28.73 -5.66
C ASP A 16 2.52 30.00 -6.27
N ARG A 17 2.52 31.10 -5.49
CA ARG A 17 1.88 32.36 -5.89
C ARG A 17 2.31 32.86 -7.27
N PRO A 18 3.60 32.81 -7.65
CA PRO A 18 4.02 33.20 -9.00
C PRO A 18 3.31 32.41 -10.10
N THR A 19 3.21 31.09 -9.94
CA THR A 19 2.55 30.21 -10.92
C THR A 19 1.03 30.44 -10.98
N GLN A 20 0.39 30.72 -9.83
CA GLN A 20 -1.02 31.12 -9.79
C GLN A 20 -1.29 32.40 -10.58
N ILE A 21 -0.46 33.43 -10.36
CA ILE A 21 -0.59 34.73 -11.03
C ILE A 21 -0.36 34.57 -12.53
N ALA A 22 0.68 33.83 -12.93
CA ALA A 22 0.99 33.58 -14.34
C ALA A 22 -0.15 32.86 -15.06
N PHE A 23 -0.71 31.81 -14.45
CA PHE A 23 -1.86 31.08 -15.00
C PHE A 23 -3.10 31.97 -15.08
N GLY A 24 -3.42 32.73 -14.03
CA GLY A 24 -4.55 33.65 -14.01
C GLY A 24 -4.45 34.73 -15.10
N LEU A 25 -3.26 35.32 -15.26
CA LEU A 25 -3.00 36.32 -16.30
C LEU A 25 -3.14 35.72 -17.71
N ALA A 26 -2.62 34.51 -17.93
CA ALA A 26 -2.74 33.81 -19.20
C ALA A 26 -4.20 33.52 -19.55
N VAL A 27 -5.03 33.10 -18.58
CA VAL A 27 -6.48 32.86 -18.79
C VAL A 27 -7.21 34.17 -19.13
N VAL A 28 -6.93 35.27 -18.42
CA VAL A 28 -7.55 36.57 -18.71
C VAL A 28 -7.18 37.06 -20.11
N LEU A 29 -5.90 36.99 -20.46
CA LEU A 29 -5.42 37.38 -21.78
C LEU A 29 -5.98 36.46 -22.88
N LEU A 30 -6.16 35.17 -22.59
CA LEU A 30 -6.78 34.23 -23.52
C LEU A 30 -8.24 34.61 -23.79
N ILE A 31 -9.01 34.95 -22.75
CA ILE A 31 -10.42 35.39 -22.91
C ILE A 31 -10.48 36.66 -23.76
N ILE A 32 -9.62 37.64 -23.46
CA ILE A 32 -9.53 38.87 -24.26
C ILE A 32 -9.14 38.55 -25.70
N GLY A 33 -8.14 37.69 -25.91
CA GLY A 33 -7.69 37.26 -27.23
C GLY A 33 -8.78 36.55 -28.04
N VAL A 34 -9.57 35.69 -27.41
CA VAL A 34 -10.71 35.01 -28.05
C VAL A 34 -11.81 36.01 -28.43
N VAL A 35 -12.15 36.95 -27.54
CA VAL A 35 -13.11 38.03 -27.84
C VAL A 35 -12.62 38.88 -29.02
N LEU A 36 -11.34 39.26 -29.01
CA LEU A 36 -10.72 39.98 -30.12
C LEU A 36 -10.71 39.15 -31.40
N ALA A 37 -10.49 37.84 -31.34
CA ALA A 37 -10.50 36.97 -32.53
C ALA A 37 -11.87 36.92 -33.20
N VAL A 38 -12.94 36.92 -32.39
CA VAL A 38 -14.33 36.94 -32.88
C VAL A 38 -14.69 38.30 -33.49
N LEU A 39 -14.25 39.39 -32.87
CA LEU A 39 -14.57 40.77 -33.29
C LEU A 39 -13.62 41.34 -34.36
N ALA A 40 -12.45 40.73 -34.56
CA ALA A 40 -11.42 41.25 -35.44
C ALA A 40 -11.81 41.22 -36.93
N PRO A 41 -11.48 42.28 -37.70
CA PRO A 41 -11.54 42.27 -39.16
C PRO A 41 -10.73 41.11 -39.76
N GLN A 42 -11.18 40.57 -40.90
CA GLN A 42 -10.57 39.41 -41.58
C GLN A 42 -9.03 39.54 -41.73
N GLU A 43 -8.53 40.75 -42.00
CA GLU A 43 -7.10 41.04 -42.20
C GLU A 43 -6.23 40.83 -40.95
N GLN A 44 -6.79 40.98 -39.74
CA GLN A 44 -6.04 40.86 -38.48
C GLN A 44 -6.29 39.53 -37.74
N ARG A 45 -7.28 38.73 -38.17
CA ARG A 45 -7.65 37.48 -37.49
C ARG A 45 -6.47 36.52 -37.33
N MET A 46 -5.61 36.41 -38.34
CA MET A 46 -4.45 35.51 -38.29
C MET A 46 -3.49 35.86 -37.13
N ASN A 47 -3.18 37.14 -36.95
CA ASN A 47 -2.30 37.61 -35.88
C ASN A 47 -2.91 37.37 -34.49
N VAL A 48 -4.23 37.57 -34.36
CA VAL A 48 -4.95 37.30 -33.10
C VAL A 48 -4.98 35.80 -32.81
N ILE A 49 -5.21 34.95 -33.82
CA ILE A 49 -5.19 33.48 -33.67
C ILE A 49 -3.80 33.00 -33.22
N ILE A 50 -2.73 33.55 -33.80
CA ILE A 50 -1.34 33.24 -33.39
C ILE A 50 -1.12 33.66 -31.93
N GLY A 51 -1.59 34.84 -31.53
CA GLY A 51 -1.50 35.32 -30.14
C GLY A 51 -2.27 34.44 -29.15
N VAL A 52 -3.48 34.03 -29.50
CA VAL A 52 -4.29 33.08 -28.70
C VAL A 52 -3.60 31.72 -28.59
N GLY A 53 -3.03 31.22 -29.70
CA GLY A 53 -2.24 29.99 -29.71
C GLY A 53 -1.02 30.06 -28.79
N GLY A 54 -0.28 31.17 -28.80
CA GLY A 54 0.85 31.40 -27.90
C GLY A 54 0.43 31.44 -26.42
N LEU A 55 -0.70 32.10 -26.12
CA LEU A 55 -1.25 32.15 -24.75
C LEU A 55 -1.70 30.78 -24.24
N LEU A 56 -2.26 29.92 -25.11
CA LEU A 56 -2.58 28.54 -24.77
C LEU A 56 -1.33 27.75 -24.37
N ILE A 57 -0.24 27.86 -25.13
CA ILE A 57 1.02 27.18 -24.83
C ILE A 57 1.59 27.67 -23.49
N VAL A 58 1.58 28.98 -23.24
CA VAL A 58 2.03 29.54 -21.95
C VAL A 58 1.16 29.03 -20.79
N ALA A 59 -0.15 28.96 -20.97
CA ALA A 59 -1.06 28.39 -19.98
C ALA A 59 -0.77 26.91 -19.71
N GLU A 60 -0.51 26.11 -20.75
CA GLU A 60 -0.12 24.70 -20.60
C GLU A 60 1.21 24.53 -19.85
N VAL A 61 2.23 25.31 -20.19
CA VAL A 61 3.53 25.28 -19.50
C VAL A 61 3.37 25.70 -18.03
N ALA A 62 2.55 26.71 -17.75
CA ALA A 62 2.24 27.12 -16.38
C ALA A 62 1.52 26.01 -15.59
N VAL A 63 0.60 25.28 -16.24
CA VAL A 63 -0.05 24.11 -15.64
C VAL A 63 0.94 22.99 -15.38
N LEU A 64 1.82 22.66 -16.32
CA LEU A 64 2.87 21.64 -16.15
C LEU A 64 3.83 22.01 -15.01
N TRP A 65 4.21 23.28 -14.91
CA TRP A 65 5.08 23.77 -13.85
C TRP A 65 4.37 23.79 -12.49
N GLY A 66 3.11 24.25 -12.42
CA GLY A 66 2.32 24.26 -11.19
C GLY A 66 1.98 22.84 -10.70
N SER A 67 1.81 21.91 -11.64
CA SER A 67 1.57 20.50 -11.35
C SER A 67 2.85 19.67 -11.12
N ARG A 68 4.05 20.26 -11.14
CA ARG A 68 5.31 19.51 -10.91
C ARG A 68 5.37 18.80 -9.55
N GLY A 69 4.68 19.32 -8.54
CA GLY A 69 4.54 18.70 -7.21
C GLY A 69 3.36 17.73 -7.06
N MET A 70 2.60 17.48 -8.14
CA MET A 70 1.37 16.68 -8.12
C MET A 70 1.65 15.20 -7.85
N VAL A 71 2.84 14.71 -8.18
CA VAL A 71 3.33 13.43 -7.69
C VAL A 71 3.96 13.68 -6.32
N THR A 72 3.17 13.48 -5.27
CA THR A 72 3.65 13.57 -3.90
C THR A 72 4.74 12.52 -3.66
N ALA A 73 5.66 12.80 -2.72
CA ALA A 73 6.66 11.82 -2.28
C ALA A 73 6.01 10.50 -1.87
N TYR A 74 4.81 10.56 -1.26
CA TYR A 74 3.98 9.38 -0.98
C TYR A 74 3.63 8.59 -2.24
N THR A 75 3.08 9.24 -3.28
CA THR A 75 2.67 8.56 -4.52
C THR A 75 3.86 7.94 -5.26
N GLN A 76 5.00 8.65 -5.31
CA GLN A 76 6.20 8.12 -5.94
C GLN A 76 6.79 6.96 -5.14
N ALA A 77 6.89 7.09 -3.82
CA ALA A 77 7.36 6.02 -2.95
C ALA A 77 6.43 4.80 -2.97
N GLN A 78 5.11 5.01 -3.11
CA GLN A 78 4.16 3.91 -3.22
C GLN A 78 4.40 3.09 -4.49
N ARG A 79 4.76 3.73 -5.61
CA ARG A 79 5.13 3.01 -6.85
C ARG A 79 6.42 2.21 -6.65
N LEU A 80 7.44 2.83 -6.06
CA LEU A 80 8.70 2.16 -5.76
C LEU A 80 8.46 0.95 -4.83
N TYR A 81 7.65 1.12 -3.80
CA TYR A 81 7.25 0.04 -2.88
C TYR A 81 6.56 -1.11 -3.61
N LEU A 82 5.62 -0.83 -4.51
CA LEU A 82 4.89 -1.85 -5.28
C LEU A 82 5.79 -2.56 -6.30
N ASN A 83 6.79 -1.87 -6.84
CA ASN A 83 7.79 -2.47 -7.75
C ASN A 83 8.86 -3.29 -7.02
N GLY A 84 8.91 -3.23 -5.69
CA GLY A 84 9.95 -3.89 -4.89
C GLY A 84 11.24 -3.08 -4.72
N ASP A 85 11.28 -1.85 -5.23
CA ASP A 85 12.40 -0.91 -5.07
C ASP A 85 12.40 -0.28 -3.66
N LEU A 86 12.44 -1.12 -2.64
CA LEU A 86 12.20 -0.76 -1.24
C LEU A 86 13.25 0.22 -0.69
N GLU A 87 14.51 0.09 -1.10
CA GLU A 87 15.56 1.02 -0.68
C GLU A 87 15.35 2.43 -1.25
N GLN A 88 14.99 2.54 -2.52
CA GLN A 88 14.66 3.84 -3.12
C GLN A 88 13.40 4.44 -2.49
N ALA A 89 12.39 3.61 -2.19
CA ALA A 89 11.20 4.05 -1.48
C ALA A 89 11.56 4.59 -0.09
N ARG A 90 12.44 3.90 0.65
CA ARG A 90 12.93 4.33 1.98
C ARG A 90 13.63 5.68 1.90
N GLU A 91 14.59 5.84 0.99
CA GLU A 91 15.36 7.08 0.84
C GLU A 91 14.46 8.28 0.51
N LEU A 92 13.52 8.10 -0.41
CA LEU A 92 12.57 9.14 -0.79
C LEU A 92 11.66 9.55 0.38
N LEU A 93 11.17 8.57 1.14
CA LEU A 93 10.30 8.81 2.29
C LEU A 93 11.05 9.43 3.48
N GLU A 94 12.29 9.03 3.73
CA GLU A 94 13.14 9.66 4.75
C GLU A 94 13.47 11.11 4.38
N SER A 95 13.74 11.39 3.10
CA SER A 95 13.89 12.77 2.61
C SER A 95 12.62 13.60 2.84
N ALA A 96 11.44 13.03 2.56
CA ALA A 96 10.16 13.69 2.84
C ALA A 96 9.93 13.94 4.34
N ARG A 97 10.40 13.03 5.20
CA ARG A 97 10.37 13.19 6.66
C ARG A 97 11.34 14.26 7.15
N ALA A 98 12.58 14.26 6.68
CA ALA A 98 13.61 15.23 7.03
C ALA A 98 13.24 16.67 6.64
N THR A 99 12.49 16.85 5.56
CA THR A 99 11.99 18.17 5.12
C THR A 99 10.75 18.65 5.90
N GLY A 100 10.30 17.91 6.92
CA GLY A 100 9.15 18.24 7.75
C GLY A 100 7.78 18.07 7.06
N LYS A 101 7.77 17.54 5.84
CA LYS A 101 6.57 17.39 5.00
C LYS A 101 5.88 16.02 5.17
N ALA A 102 6.34 15.18 6.08
CA ALA A 102 5.74 13.88 6.33
C ALA A 102 4.41 14.02 7.10
N ASP A 103 3.32 13.77 6.38
CA ASP A 103 2.01 13.49 6.97
C ASP A 103 1.96 12.04 7.49
N MET A 104 0.84 11.66 8.11
CA MET A 104 0.66 10.30 8.63
C MET A 104 0.80 9.22 7.54
N ARG A 105 0.43 9.50 6.29
CA ARG A 105 0.49 8.51 5.20
C ARG A 105 1.92 8.25 4.78
N VAL A 106 2.73 9.31 4.68
CA VAL A 106 4.18 9.21 4.42
C VAL A 106 4.86 8.38 5.51
N LEU A 107 4.59 8.68 6.78
CA LEU A 107 5.15 7.91 7.91
C LEU A 107 4.68 6.46 7.89
N THR A 108 3.39 6.20 7.64
CA THR A 108 2.86 4.84 7.59
C THR A 108 3.49 4.02 6.47
N LEU A 109 3.67 4.62 5.29
CA LEU A 109 4.34 3.97 4.16
C LEU A 109 5.81 3.73 4.48
N LEU A 110 6.51 4.68 5.10
CA LEU A 110 7.90 4.52 5.53
C LEU A 110 8.06 3.36 6.51
N GLY A 111 7.18 3.29 7.51
CA GLY A 111 7.10 2.16 8.43
C GLY A 111 6.88 0.82 7.72
N SER A 112 5.93 0.77 6.78
CA SER A 112 5.71 -0.45 5.98
C SER A 112 6.92 -0.82 5.12
N THR A 113 7.62 0.17 4.55
CA THR A 113 8.86 -0.04 3.79
C THR A 113 9.96 -0.63 4.66
N TYR A 114 10.16 -0.09 5.87
CA TYR A 114 11.11 -0.65 6.84
C TYR A 114 10.78 -2.11 7.20
N ARG A 115 9.49 -2.42 7.44
CA ARG A 115 9.06 -3.81 7.69
C ARG A 115 9.39 -4.74 6.53
N GLN A 116 9.18 -4.31 5.28
CA GLN A 116 9.52 -5.12 4.11
C GLN A 116 11.03 -5.30 3.89
N LEU A 117 11.84 -4.38 4.42
CA LEU A 117 13.30 -4.49 4.46
C LEU A 117 13.80 -5.34 5.63
N GLY A 118 12.92 -5.91 6.47
CA GLY A 118 13.30 -6.66 7.68
C GLY A 118 13.72 -5.78 8.87
N ARG A 119 13.67 -4.45 8.71
CA ARG A 119 14.07 -3.44 9.70
C ARG A 119 12.91 -3.13 10.65
N LEU A 120 12.59 -4.10 11.51
CA LEU A 120 11.36 -4.09 12.30
C LEU A 120 11.34 -3.03 13.40
N ASP A 121 12.48 -2.75 14.04
CA ASP A 121 12.54 -1.75 15.11
C ASP A 121 12.38 -0.34 14.56
N GLU A 122 13.01 -0.01 13.43
CA GLU A 122 12.78 1.25 12.75
C GLU A 122 11.33 1.37 12.26
N SER A 123 10.78 0.27 11.73
CA SER A 123 9.36 0.24 11.34
C SER A 123 8.44 0.63 12.49
N ALA A 124 8.62 0.00 13.66
CA ALA A 124 7.81 0.28 14.84
C ALA A 124 7.95 1.74 15.29
N ALA A 125 9.18 2.27 15.37
CA ALA A 125 9.44 3.65 15.76
C ALA A 125 8.73 4.66 14.84
N ILE A 126 8.82 4.48 13.53
CA ILE A 126 8.17 5.35 12.54
C ILE A 126 6.64 5.25 12.64
N LEU A 127 6.10 4.06 12.88
CA LEU A 127 4.66 3.86 12.99
C LEU A 127 4.10 4.45 14.29
N TYR A 128 4.89 4.50 15.36
CA TYR A 128 4.55 5.29 16.55
C TYR A 128 4.47 6.79 16.23
N GLU A 129 5.40 7.34 15.43
CA GLU A 129 5.28 8.73 14.96
C GLU A 129 4.03 8.96 14.11
N ALA A 130 3.67 8.01 13.25
CA ALA A 130 2.43 8.06 12.46
C ALA A 130 1.18 8.09 13.36
N LEU A 131 1.16 7.26 14.41
CA LEU A 131 0.09 7.24 15.41
C LEU A 131 0.03 8.53 16.22
N ASN A 132 1.15 9.14 16.58
CA ASN A 132 1.15 10.43 17.27
C ASN A 132 0.49 11.54 16.44
N LYS A 133 0.52 11.45 15.10
CA LYS A 133 -0.20 12.38 14.21
C LYS A 133 -1.69 12.04 14.07
N ALA A 134 -2.06 10.76 14.16
CA ALA A 134 -3.44 10.31 14.02
C ALA A 134 -3.72 9.06 14.88
N PRO A 135 -3.97 9.22 16.20
CA PRO A 135 -3.96 8.11 17.17
C PRO A 135 -5.01 7.03 16.95
N GLU A 136 -6.16 7.40 16.38
CA GLU A 136 -7.29 6.51 16.14
C GLU A 136 -7.47 6.16 14.66
N HIS A 137 -6.51 6.52 13.82
CA HIS A 137 -6.62 6.19 12.41
C HIS A 137 -6.23 4.72 12.19
N HIS A 138 -7.12 3.96 11.55
CA HIS A 138 -6.93 2.52 11.35
C HIS A 138 -5.62 2.15 10.61
N PHE A 139 -5.18 3.00 9.68
CA PHE A 139 -4.03 2.72 8.81
C PHE A 139 -2.68 2.58 9.54
N PRO A 140 -2.22 3.53 10.39
CA PRO A 140 -1.05 3.31 11.25
C PRO A 140 -1.22 2.17 12.26
N LEU A 141 -2.40 2.04 12.88
CA LEU A 141 -2.68 0.97 13.86
C LEU A 141 -2.45 -0.41 13.25
N TYR A 142 -3.01 -0.64 12.05
CA TYR A 142 -2.84 -1.89 11.32
C TYR A 142 -1.38 -2.15 10.95
N ASN A 143 -0.67 -1.15 10.42
CA ASN A 143 0.72 -1.33 10.01
C ASN A 143 1.65 -1.58 11.22
N LEU A 144 1.39 -0.95 12.36
CA LEU A 144 2.13 -1.24 13.60
C LEU A 144 1.81 -2.66 14.08
N GLY A 145 0.54 -3.05 14.08
CA GLY A 145 0.13 -4.43 14.40
C GLY A 145 0.88 -5.47 13.56
N ARG A 146 0.95 -5.31 12.23
CA ARG A 146 1.73 -6.20 11.35
C ARG A 146 3.23 -6.20 11.63
N THR A 147 3.78 -5.08 12.08
CA THR A 147 5.18 -4.98 12.46
C THR A 147 5.45 -5.76 13.74
N LEU A 148 4.58 -5.60 14.74
CA LEU A 148 4.63 -6.35 16.00
C LEU A 148 4.41 -7.85 15.77
N LEU A 149 3.53 -8.24 14.84
CA LEU A 149 3.34 -9.62 14.41
C LEU A 149 4.66 -10.22 13.91
N ALA A 150 5.34 -9.52 12.99
CA ALA A 150 6.63 -9.95 12.46
C ALA A 150 7.76 -9.93 13.50
N GLN A 151 7.66 -9.10 14.55
CA GLN A 151 8.57 -9.11 15.70
C GLN A 151 8.32 -10.28 16.66
N GLY A 152 7.22 -11.03 16.51
CA GLY A 152 6.84 -12.07 17.47
C GLY A 152 5.98 -11.59 18.64
N LYS A 153 5.63 -10.30 18.68
CA LYS A 153 4.84 -9.67 19.76
C LYS A 153 3.35 -9.85 19.48
N TYR A 154 2.90 -11.10 19.53
CA TYR A 154 1.57 -11.50 19.03
C TYR A 154 0.41 -10.87 19.80
N ALA A 155 0.49 -10.77 21.13
CA ALA A 155 -0.57 -10.18 21.94
C ALA A 155 -0.74 -8.67 21.68
N GLU A 156 0.37 -7.93 21.57
CA GLU A 156 0.35 -6.50 21.24
C GLU A 156 -0.15 -6.28 19.80
N SER A 157 0.28 -7.13 18.87
CA SER A 157 -0.23 -7.15 17.50
C SER A 157 -1.75 -7.33 17.45
N ALA A 158 -2.28 -8.36 18.12
CA ALA A 158 -3.71 -8.64 18.16
C ALA A 158 -4.51 -7.46 18.72
N ASN A 159 -4.01 -6.80 19.77
CA ASN A 159 -4.66 -5.61 20.32
C ASN A 159 -4.71 -4.44 19.31
N LEU A 160 -3.60 -4.12 18.65
CA LEU A 160 -3.57 -3.03 17.68
C LEU A 160 -4.40 -3.32 16.42
N ILE A 161 -4.41 -4.58 15.96
CA ILE A 161 -5.20 -4.98 14.81
C ILE A 161 -6.71 -4.94 15.15
N ALA A 162 -7.10 -5.34 16.36
CA ALA A 162 -8.48 -5.21 16.83
C ALA A 162 -8.91 -3.73 16.88
N ARG A 163 -8.07 -2.85 17.42
CA ARG A 163 -8.33 -1.40 17.40
C ARG A 163 -8.41 -0.83 15.99
N ALA A 164 -7.60 -1.33 15.06
CA ALA A 164 -7.69 -0.92 13.66
C ALA A 164 -9.06 -1.30 13.04
N LEU A 165 -9.58 -2.49 13.36
CA LEU A 165 -10.92 -2.91 12.93
C LEU A 165 -12.02 -2.03 13.54
N GLU A 166 -11.93 -1.69 14.82
CA GLU A 166 -12.84 -0.75 15.49
C GLU A 166 -12.79 0.65 14.85
N ALA A 167 -11.61 1.09 14.42
CA ALA A 167 -11.39 2.34 13.70
C ALA A 167 -11.78 2.30 12.21
N GLY A 168 -12.45 1.23 11.74
CA GLY A 168 -12.98 1.13 10.38
C GLY A 168 -12.01 0.54 9.35
N ALA A 169 -10.99 -0.22 9.77
CA ALA A 169 -10.18 -0.99 8.82
C ALA A 169 -11.05 -1.98 8.02
N PRO A 170 -10.69 -2.27 6.75
CA PRO A 170 -11.38 -3.26 5.96
C PRO A 170 -11.34 -4.66 6.62
N ALA A 171 -12.40 -5.45 6.42
CA ALA A 171 -12.53 -6.77 7.04
C ALA A 171 -11.39 -7.76 6.72
N VAL A 172 -10.67 -7.55 5.60
CA VAL A 172 -9.48 -8.34 5.21
C VAL A 172 -8.40 -8.35 6.29
N VAL A 173 -8.34 -7.31 7.14
CA VAL A 173 -7.40 -7.19 8.26
C VAL A 173 -7.63 -8.26 9.34
N ARG A 174 -8.81 -8.88 9.40
CA ARG A 174 -9.09 -10.02 10.30
C ARG A 174 -8.16 -11.20 10.06
N PHE A 175 -7.58 -11.32 8.87
CA PHE A 175 -6.56 -12.31 8.57
C PHE A 175 -5.35 -12.18 9.52
N ASP A 176 -4.75 -10.99 9.59
CA ASP A 176 -3.57 -10.76 10.44
C ASP A 176 -3.93 -10.88 11.94
N LEU A 177 -5.20 -10.63 12.32
CA LEU A 177 -5.70 -10.88 13.68
C LEU A 177 -5.80 -12.38 13.99
N GLY A 178 -6.36 -13.17 13.07
CA GLY A 178 -6.44 -14.62 13.20
C GLY A 178 -5.05 -15.27 13.24
N GLU A 179 -4.12 -14.77 12.43
CA GLU A 179 -2.72 -15.17 12.46
C GLU A 179 -2.06 -14.84 13.80
N ALA A 180 -2.27 -13.64 14.36
CA ALA A 180 -1.75 -13.30 15.67
C ALA A 180 -2.24 -14.28 16.76
N PHE A 181 -3.53 -14.62 16.77
CA PHE A 181 -4.08 -15.61 17.71
C PHE A 181 -3.55 -17.03 17.47
N TYR A 182 -3.33 -17.42 16.21
CA TYR A 182 -2.72 -18.70 15.88
C TYR A 182 -1.33 -18.82 16.53
N TRP A 183 -0.49 -17.80 16.39
CA TRP A 183 0.85 -17.78 16.98
C TRP A 183 0.85 -17.68 18.51
N MET A 184 -0.23 -17.16 19.12
CA MET A 184 -0.45 -17.21 20.56
C MET A 184 -0.88 -18.59 21.07
N GLY A 185 -1.22 -19.53 20.18
CA GLY A 185 -1.82 -20.83 20.52
C GLY A 185 -3.32 -20.76 20.83
N ASP A 186 -3.96 -19.60 20.66
CA ASP A 186 -5.40 -19.42 20.88
C ASP A 186 -6.17 -19.88 19.65
N SER A 187 -6.39 -21.20 19.59
CA SER A 187 -7.00 -21.87 18.43
C SER A 187 -8.45 -21.44 18.20
N GLU A 188 -9.19 -21.10 19.26
CA GLU A 188 -10.59 -20.70 19.18
C GLU A 188 -10.73 -19.33 18.49
N ARG A 189 -10.01 -18.32 18.99
CA ARG A 189 -10.05 -16.97 18.38
C ARG A 189 -9.38 -16.93 17.01
N ALA A 190 -8.33 -17.74 16.80
CA ALA A 190 -7.74 -17.90 15.48
C ALA A 190 -8.78 -18.41 14.46
N ALA A 191 -9.49 -19.50 14.80
CA ALA A 191 -10.54 -20.06 13.94
C ALA A 191 -11.65 -19.06 13.65
N GLU A 192 -12.14 -18.35 14.68
CA GLU A 192 -13.21 -17.36 14.56
C GLU A 192 -12.88 -16.30 13.49
N HIS A 193 -11.67 -15.74 13.55
CA HIS A 193 -11.27 -14.67 12.62
C HIS A 193 -10.89 -15.20 11.23
N LEU A 194 -10.19 -16.34 11.16
CA LEU A 194 -9.77 -16.92 9.88
C LEU A 194 -10.96 -17.42 9.06
N LEU A 195 -11.96 -18.06 9.67
CA LEU A 195 -13.17 -18.53 8.98
C LEU A 195 -14.01 -17.36 8.44
N LYS A 196 -14.11 -16.25 9.20
CA LYS A 196 -14.84 -15.05 8.77
C LYS A 196 -14.20 -14.36 7.57
N VAL A 197 -12.87 -14.36 7.47
CA VAL A 197 -12.14 -13.64 6.42
C VAL A 197 -11.88 -14.48 5.18
N GLN A 198 -11.78 -15.82 5.32
CA GLN A 198 -11.43 -16.74 4.24
C GLN A 198 -12.19 -16.50 2.91
N PRO A 199 -13.52 -16.26 2.90
CA PRO A 199 -14.26 -16.05 1.65
C PRO A 199 -13.89 -14.74 0.91
N THR A 200 -13.23 -13.81 1.60
CA THR A 200 -12.88 -12.47 1.06
C THR A 200 -11.42 -12.35 0.65
N LEU A 201 -10.58 -13.33 1.00
CA LEU A 201 -9.16 -13.33 0.64
C LEU A 201 -9.03 -13.58 -0.87
N SER A 202 -8.24 -12.75 -1.55
CA SER A 202 -7.96 -12.91 -2.99
C SER A 202 -6.49 -13.25 -3.26
N GLU A 203 -5.60 -12.94 -2.31
CA GLU A 203 -4.18 -13.17 -2.43
C GLU A 203 -3.84 -14.65 -2.13
N PRO A 204 -3.24 -15.39 -3.07
CA PRO A 204 -2.99 -16.83 -2.91
C PRO A 204 -2.19 -17.19 -1.65
N HIS A 205 -1.22 -16.36 -1.27
CA HIS A 205 -0.41 -16.60 -0.08
C HIS A 205 -1.21 -16.47 1.23
N ARG A 206 -2.19 -15.56 1.30
CA ARG A 206 -3.09 -15.41 2.46
C ARG A 206 -4.11 -16.52 2.49
N GLN A 207 -4.67 -16.89 1.34
CA GLN A 207 -5.58 -18.03 1.22
C GLN A 207 -4.90 -19.31 1.71
N LEU A 208 -3.67 -19.58 1.25
CA LEU A 208 -2.88 -20.72 1.69
C LEU A 208 -2.64 -20.66 3.21
N MET A 209 -2.30 -19.49 3.75
CA MET A 209 -1.96 -19.35 5.18
C MET A 209 -3.16 -19.55 6.08
N ALA A 210 -4.29 -18.95 5.72
CA ALA A 210 -5.53 -19.18 6.44
C ALA A 210 -5.94 -20.66 6.38
N ALA A 211 -5.91 -21.30 5.19
CA ALA A 211 -6.27 -22.70 5.04
C ALA A 211 -5.33 -23.64 5.81
N TRP A 212 -4.03 -23.38 5.79
CA TRP A 212 -3.05 -24.16 6.53
C TRP A 212 -3.19 -24.00 8.04
N MET A 213 -3.33 -22.77 8.54
CA MET A 213 -3.55 -22.51 9.97
C MET A 213 -4.83 -23.18 10.46
N LEU A 214 -5.94 -23.07 9.71
CA LEU A 214 -7.21 -23.74 10.01
C LEU A 214 -7.05 -25.27 10.01
N HIS A 215 -6.28 -25.83 9.09
CA HIS A 215 -5.96 -27.25 9.09
C HIS A 215 -5.17 -27.66 10.34
N ARG A 216 -4.16 -26.89 10.71
CA ARG A 216 -3.31 -27.14 11.89
C ARG A 216 -4.09 -27.14 13.20
N ILE A 217 -5.13 -26.31 13.30
CA ILE A 217 -6.05 -26.28 14.44
C ILE A 217 -7.29 -27.18 14.26
N LYS A 218 -7.28 -28.09 13.29
CA LYS A 218 -8.33 -29.10 13.01
C LYS A 218 -9.71 -28.53 12.70
N GLN A 219 -9.75 -27.36 12.05
CA GLN A 219 -10.98 -26.67 11.63
C GLN A 219 -11.28 -26.83 10.13
N SER A 220 -10.30 -27.27 9.34
CA SER A 220 -10.48 -27.53 7.91
C SER A 220 -9.65 -28.68 7.40
N ASP A 221 -10.02 -29.18 6.22
CA ASP A 221 -9.19 -30.07 5.44
C ASP A 221 -7.87 -29.38 5.03
N PRO A 222 -6.81 -30.16 4.75
CA PRO A 222 -5.55 -29.62 4.27
C PRO A 222 -5.70 -28.94 2.90
N PRO A 223 -4.95 -27.85 2.63
CA PRO A 223 -5.06 -27.08 1.39
C PRO A 223 -4.80 -27.92 0.14
N ASP A 224 -5.40 -27.51 -0.98
CA ASP A 224 -5.21 -28.14 -2.29
C ASP A 224 -3.80 -27.86 -2.85
N SER A 225 -3.26 -28.81 -3.61
CA SER A 225 -1.89 -28.70 -4.13
C SER A 225 -1.66 -27.43 -4.97
N ARG A 226 -2.66 -27.00 -5.75
CA ARG A 226 -2.58 -25.80 -6.59
C ARG A 226 -2.43 -24.52 -5.74
N LEU A 227 -3.16 -24.43 -4.64
CA LEU A 227 -3.03 -23.31 -3.72
C LEU A 227 -1.66 -23.31 -3.01
N ILE A 228 -1.15 -24.51 -2.67
CA ILE A 228 0.20 -24.63 -2.12
C ILE A 228 1.24 -24.11 -3.12
N ASP A 229 1.23 -24.58 -4.36
CA ASP A 229 2.22 -24.21 -5.38
C ASP A 229 2.25 -22.69 -5.65
N THR A 230 1.09 -22.03 -5.58
CA THR A 230 0.98 -20.59 -5.85
C THR A 230 1.24 -19.69 -4.64
N GLY A 231 0.97 -20.18 -3.42
CA GLY A 231 1.12 -19.40 -2.19
C GLY A 231 2.47 -19.53 -1.51
N ILE A 232 3.19 -20.64 -1.73
CA ILE A 232 4.37 -21.03 -0.94
C ILE A 232 5.56 -20.07 -1.07
N LEU A 233 5.78 -19.47 -2.25
CA LEU A 233 6.91 -18.57 -2.51
C LEU A 233 6.93 -17.35 -1.57
N TYR A 234 5.76 -16.83 -1.23
CA TYR A 234 5.64 -15.69 -0.31
C TYR A 234 6.03 -16.06 1.12
N TRP A 235 5.84 -17.32 1.51
CA TRP A 235 6.20 -17.80 2.84
C TRP A 235 7.68 -18.05 2.96
N ASP A 236 8.32 -18.64 1.95
CA ASP A 236 9.79 -18.75 1.89
C ASP A 236 10.41 -17.35 2.06
N ALA A 237 9.94 -16.35 1.29
CA ALA A 237 10.43 -14.99 1.39
C ALA A 237 10.15 -14.32 2.76
N ALA A 238 9.03 -14.65 3.41
CA ALA A 238 8.70 -14.10 4.73
C ALA A 238 9.52 -14.75 5.85
N ALA A 239 9.73 -16.07 5.76
CA ALA A 239 10.59 -16.83 6.65
C ALA A 239 12.03 -16.28 6.61
N ASP A 240 12.58 -16.09 5.41
CA ASP A 240 13.93 -15.56 5.22
C ASP A 240 14.04 -14.11 5.72
N ARG A 241 13.09 -13.24 5.35
CA ARG A 241 13.09 -11.82 5.74
C ARG A 241 13.08 -11.64 7.25
N PHE A 242 12.40 -12.52 7.97
CA PHE A 242 12.20 -12.41 9.42
C PHE A 242 12.87 -13.55 10.19
N ALA A 243 13.91 -14.19 9.63
CA ALA A 243 14.53 -15.39 10.19
C ALA A 243 15.01 -15.24 11.64
N GLU A 244 15.41 -14.01 12.01
CA GLU A 244 15.88 -13.67 13.36
C GLU A 244 14.76 -13.46 14.39
N THR A 245 13.50 -13.52 13.97
CA THR A 245 12.35 -13.37 14.89
C THR A 245 11.65 -14.70 15.14
N SER A 246 10.95 -14.79 16.27
CA SER A 246 10.12 -15.97 16.56
C SER A 246 9.04 -16.20 15.50
N TYR A 247 8.58 -15.12 14.84
CA TYR A 247 7.64 -15.22 13.73
C TYR A 247 8.28 -15.91 12.52
N GLY A 248 9.47 -15.49 12.07
CA GLY A 248 10.12 -16.12 10.91
C GLY A 248 10.53 -17.58 11.18
N GLN A 249 10.95 -17.88 12.40
CA GLN A 249 11.22 -19.26 12.84
C GLN A 249 9.94 -20.12 12.81
N GLY A 250 8.83 -19.59 13.34
CA GLY A 250 7.53 -20.25 13.27
C GLY A 250 7.06 -20.49 11.85
N VAL A 251 7.14 -19.48 10.97
CA VAL A 251 6.80 -19.63 9.55
C VAL A 251 7.68 -20.69 8.89
N SER A 252 8.98 -20.74 9.20
CA SER A 252 9.91 -21.75 8.68
C SER A 252 9.55 -23.18 9.12
N GLU A 253 9.05 -23.35 10.34
CA GLU A 253 8.54 -24.63 10.84
C GLU A 253 7.27 -25.07 10.12
N GLU A 254 6.31 -24.16 9.98
CA GLU A 254 5.06 -24.41 9.26
C GLU A 254 5.31 -24.75 7.79
N LEU A 255 6.28 -24.09 7.17
CA LEU A 255 6.67 -24.34 5.79
C LEU A 255 7.30 -25.73 5.59
N ARG A 256 8.12 -26.19 6.55
CA ARG A 256 8.67 -27.56 6.53
C ARG A 256 7.56 -28.60 6.66
N ALA A 257 6.60 -28.38 7.55
CA ALA A 257 5.45 -29.25 7.72
C ALA A 257 4.59 -29.30 6.44
N LEU A 258 4.34 -28.14 5.81
CA LEU A 258 3.60 -28.06 4.55
C LEU A 258 4.30 -28.83 3.41
N LYS A 259 5.62 -28.64 3.23
CA LYS A 259 6.43 -29.34 2.22
C LYS A 259 6.46 -30.86 2.45
N ALA A 260 6.43 -31.31 3.71
CA ALA A 260 6.35 -32.74 4.05
C ALA A 260 5.01 -33.36 3.60
N VAL A 261 3.89 -32.67 3.81
CA VAL A 261 2.55 -33.10 3.37
C VAL A 261 2.49 -33.24 1.83
N MET A 262 3.07 -32.28 1.09
CA MET A 262 3.16 -32.36 -0.38
C MET A 262 3.94 -33.60 -0.83
N SER A 263 5.09 -33.84 -0.20
CA SER A 263 5.96 -34.98 -0.53
C SER A 263 5.28 -36.32 -0.28
N GLN A 264 4.48 -36.43 0.79
CA GLN A 264 3.70 -37.63 1.10
C GLN A 264 2.59 -37.87 0.06
N ARG A 265 1.86 -36.81 -0.34
CA ARG A 265 0.83 -36.91 -1.38
C ARG A 265 1.42 -37.39 -2.72
N ALA A 266 2.56 -36.85 -3.13
CA ALA A 266 3.24 -37.25 -4.36
C ALA A 266 3.63 -38.74 -4.38
N ARG A 267 4.14 -39.26 -3.25
CA ARG A 267 4.47 -40.70 -3.12
C ARG A 267 3.24 -41.59 -3.23
N ASN A 268 2.15 -41.23 -2.56
CA ASN A 268 0.92 -42.04 -2.55
C ASN A 268 0.27 -42.14 -3.93
N VAL A 269 0.29 -41.06 -4.72
CA VAL A 269 -0.23 -41.07 -6.11
C VAL A 269 0.59 -42.03 -6.99
N HIS A 270 1.91 -42.05 -6.84
CA HIS A 270 2.80 -42.94 -7.61
C HIS A 270 2.59 -44.43 -7.28
N THR A 271 2.29 -44.76 -6.01
CA THR A 271 1.99 -46.14 -5.60
C THR A 271 0.61 -46.63 -6.01
N SER A 272 -0.34 -45.72 -6.26
CA SER A 272 -1.69 -46.07 -6.73
C SER A 272 -1.80 -46.19 -8.24
N SER A 273 -0.84 -45.66 -9.02
CA SER A 273 -0.80 -45.80 -10.48
C SER A 273 0.06 -46.99 -10.97
N THR A 274 0.72 -47.69 -10.05
CA THR A 274 1.61 -48.84 -10.34
C THR A 274 1.04 -50.19 -9.92
N ASN A 275 -0.18 -50.20 -9.34
CA ASN A 275 -1.01 -51.38 -9.06
C ASN A 275 -2.27 -51.34 -9.93
#